data_AF-A0A844GAC9-F1
#
_entry.id   AF-A0A844GAC9-F1
#
_cell.length_a   1.000
_cell.length_b   1.000
_cell.length_c   1.000
_cell.angle_alpha   90.00
_cell.angle_beta   90.00
_cell.angle_gamma   90.00
#
_symmetry.space_group_name_H-M   'P 1'
#
loop_
_entity.id
_entity.type
_entity.pdbx_description
1 polymer ?
#
loop_
_entity_poly.entity_id
_entity_poly.type
_entity_poly.pdbx_seq_one_letter_code
_entity_poly.pdbx_strand_id
1 'polypeptide(L)'
;MDKLNRVTAATTGVNVISYTYDANGNTASKTAAGVTRTCHYDRDNRLIRVSEGEGDEEIFTAVYDYRSRRLEKTENGDTVSYLYDGGVS
;
A
#
# COMPACT_ATOMS: atom_id res chain seq x y z
N MET A 1 -7.28 -19.16 -1.49
CA MET A 1 -8.41 -18.24 -1.77
C MET A 1 -9.16 -18.06 -0.46
N ASP A 2 -9.40 -16.82 -0.03
CA ASP A 2 -10.26 -16.56 1.14
C ASP A 2 -11.74 -16.45 0.73
N LYS A 3 -12.63 -16.19 1.71
CA LYS A 3 -14.09 -16.05 1.51
C LYS A 3 -14.50 -14.93 0.53
N LEU A 4 -13.57 -14.07 0.14
CA LEU A 4 -13.77 -12.99 -0.85
C LEU A 4 -13.13 -13.33 -2.20
N ASN A 5 -12.76 -14.59 -2.42
CA ASN A 5 -12.13 -15.09 -3.65
C ASN A 5 -10.77 -14.42 -3.94
N ARG A 6 -10.06 -13.95 -2.89
CA ARG A 6 -8.76 -13.28 -3.03
C ARG A 6 -7.59 -14.25 -2.91
N VAL A 7 -6.50 -13.93 -3.58
CA VAL A 7 -5.27 -14.73 -3.62
C VAL A 7 -4.52 -14.61 -2.29
N THR A 8 -4.72 -15.57 -1.40
CA THR A 8 -4.01 -15.64 -0.11
C THR A 8 -2.56 -16.14 -0.27
N ALA A 9 -2.31 -16.92 -1.31
CA ALA A 9 -0.98 -17.34 -1.73
C ALA A 9 -1.01 -17.64 -3.24
N ALA A 10 0.04 -17.24 -3.96
CA ALA A 10 0.29 -17.66 -5.32
C ALA A 10 1.72 -18.19 -5.43
N THR A 11 1.87 -19.34 -6.06
CA THR A 11 3.17 -19.95 -6.34
C THR A 11 3.52 -19.68 -7.80
N THR A 12 4.52 -18.85 -8.05
CA THR A 12 5.11 -18.66 -9.38
C THR A 12 6.46 -19.38 -9.40
N GLY A 13 6.49 -20.66 -9.75
CA GLY A 13 7.71 -21.49 -9.68
C GLY A 13 8.07 -21.86 -8.23
N VAL A 14 9.29 -21.54 -7.77
CA VAL A 14 9.77 -21.79 -6.39
C VAL A 14 9.45 -20.63 -5.44
N ASN A 15 9.07 -19.46 -5.96
CA ASN A 15 8.74 -18.30 -5.14
C ASN A 15 7.27 -18.36 -4.72
N VAL A 16 7.06 -18.49 -3.41
CA VAL A 16 5.76 -18.31 -2.77
C VAL A 16 5.55 -16.82 -2.54
N ILE A 17 4.46 -16.28 -3.09
CA ILE A 17 3.99 -14.93 -2.76
C ILE A 17 2.79 -15.10 -1.83
N SER A 18 2.87 -14.53 -0.63
CA SER A 18 1.77 -14.55 0.34
C SER A 18 1.19 -13.16 0.54
N TYR A 19 -0.12 -13.11 0.76
CA TYR A 19 -0.86 -11.87 1.03
C TYR A 19 -1.68 -12.02 2.29
N THR A 20 -1.76 -10.95 3.07
CA THR A 20 -2.77 -10.78 4.12
C THR A 20 -3.65 -9.59 3.79
N TYR A 21 -4.83 -9.53 4.39
CA TYR A 21 -5.81 -8.48 4.13
C TYR A 21 -6.34 -7.91 5.43
N ASP A 22 -6.63 -6.61 5.43
CA ASP A 22 -7.36 -5.96 6.52
C ASP A 22 -8.87 -6.28 6.47
N ALA A 23 -9.63 -5.75 7.42
CA ALA A 23 -11.07 -6.00 7.54
C ALA A 23 -11.90 -5.38 6.39
N ASN A 24 -11.42 -4.28 5.78
CA ASN A 24 -12.06 -3.63 4.62
C ASN A 24 -11.70 -4.35 3.32
N GLY A 25 -10.69 -5.19 3.39
CA GLY A 25 -10.23 -6.08 2.38
C GLY A 25 -9.07 -5.58 1.54
N ASN A 26 -8.40 -4.52 1.98
CA ASN A 26 -7.17 -4.05 1.38
C ASN A 26 -6.02 -5.00 1.75
N THR A 27 -4.98 -5.06 0.92
CA THR A 27 -3.78 -5.86 1.21
C THR A 27 -3.06 -5.28 2.42
N ALA A 28 -3.07 -5.97 3.57
CA ALA A 28 -2.36 -5.52 4.76
C ALA A 28 -0.86 -5.82 4.68
N SER A 29 -0.50 -6.99 4.13
CA SER A 29 0.89 -7.33 3.86
C SER A 29 1.05 -8.17 2.60
N LYS A 30 2.22 -8.05 1.98
CA LYS A 30 2.66 -8.88 0.85
C LYS A 30 4.08 -9.36 1.13
N THR A 31 4.29 -10.67 1.13
CA THR A 31 5.64 -11.25 1.20
C THR A 31 5.98 -11.90 -0.13
N ALA A 32 7.10 -11.51 -0.73
CA ALA A 32 7.61 -12.09 -1.97
C ALA A 32 9.13 -12.25 -1.86
N ALA A 33 9.64 -13.44 -2.22
CA ALA A 33 11.07 -13.74 -2.15
C ALA A 33 11.72 -13.41 -0.79
N GLY A 34 11.00 -13.63 0.32
CA GLY A 34 11.46 -13.34 1.68
C GLY A 34 11.33 -11.89 2.13
N VAL A 35 10.99 -10.96 1.22
CA VAL A 35 10.78 -9.55 1.54
C VAL A 35 9.31 -9.31 1.84
N THR A 36 9.01 -8.81 3.05
CA THR A 36 7.65 -8.43 3.46
C THR A 36 7.47 -6.93 3.32
N ARG A 37 6.37 -6.53 2.67
CA ARG A 37 5.86 -5.18 2.65
C ARG A 37 4.57 -5.08 3.43
N THR A 38 4.45 -4.05 4.25
CA THR A 38 3.23 -3.76 5.02
C THR A 38 2.59 -2.50 4.46
N CYS A 39 1.29 -2.55 4.20
CA CYS A 39 0.54 -1.44 3.63
C CYS A 39 -0.41 -0.86 4.69
N HIS A 40 -0.47 0.45 4.77
CA HIS A 40 -1.39 1.16 5.66
C HIS A 40 -2.34 2.03 4.86
N TYR A 41 -3.59 2.03 5.28
CA TYR A 41 -4.68 2.72 4.62
C TYR A 41 -5.35 3.70 5.58
N ASP A 42 -5.85 4.81 5.04
CA ASP A 42 -6.75 5.66 5.78
C ASP A 42 -8.18 5.09 5.85
N ARG A 43 -9.07 5.79 6.54
CA ARG A 43 -10.47 5.40 6.71
C ARG A 43 -11.25 5.26 5.39
N ASP A 44 -10.76 5.90 4.33
CA ASP A 44 -11.38 5.93 3.00
C ASP A 44 -10.75 4.87 2.07
N ASN A 45 -10.00 3.91 2.65
CA ASN A 45 -9.29 2.82 1.96
C ASN A 45 -8.21 3.28 0.98
N ARG A 46 -7.58 4.42 1.24
CA ARG A 46 -6.49 4.95 0.39
C ARG A 46 -5.15 4.62 1.01
N LEU A 47 -4.23 4.10 0.18
CA LEU A 47 -2.88 3.75 0.62
C LEU A 47 -2.09 5.00 1.01
N ILE A 48 -1.73 5.10 2.28
CA ILE A 48 -1.00 6.26 2.86
C ILE A 48 0.45 5.93 3.22
N ARG A 49 0.79 4.66 3.42
CA ARG A 49 2.16 4.23 3.76
C ARG A 49 2.43 2.81 3.27
N VAL A 50 3.64 2.57 2.77
CA VAL A 50 4.20 1.22 2.61
C VAL A 50 5.54 1.17 3.32
N SER A 51 5.72 0.15 4.14
CA SER A 51 7.01 -0.18 4.74
C SER A 51 7.54 -1.52 4.24
N GLU A 52 8.86 -1.70 4.29
CA GLU A 52 9.55 -2.90 3.82
C GLU A 52 10.53 -3.44 4.88
N GLY A 53 10.59 -4.78 4.98
CA GLY A 53 11.55 -5.49 5.81
C GLY A 53 11.24 -5.46 7.32
N GLU A 54 12.15 -6.06 8.10
CA GLU A 54 11.99 -6.17 9.57
C GLU A 54 12.15 -4.82 10.29
N GLY A 55 12.85 -3.87 9.67
CA GLY A 55 13.06 -2.52 10.19
C GLY A 55 11.88 -1.57 9.98
N ASP A 56 10.81 -2.03 9.31
CA ASP A 56 9.65 -1.21 8.93
C ASP A 56 10.07 0.04 8.13
N GLU A 57 11.06 -0.11 7.24
CA GLU A 57 11.62 0.99 6.44
C GLU A 57 10.53 1.55 5.53
N GLU A 58 10.26 2.84 5.66
CA GLU A 58 9.22 3.50 4.88
C GLU A 58 9.71 3.76 3.45
N ILE A 59 9.13 3.02 2.50
CA ILE A 59 9.47 3.13 1.07
C ILE A 59 8.43 3.93 0.29
N PHE A 60 7.28 4.22 0.90
CA PHE A 60 6.22 5.01 0.29
C PHE A 60 5.38 5.73 1.33
N THR A 61 5.02 6.98 1.05
CA THR A 61 3.91 7.70 1.70
C THR A 61 3.07 8.46 0.68
N ALA A 62 1.81 8.72 1.03
CA ALA A 62 0.96 9.60 0.26
C ALA A 62 -0.04 10.36 1.13
N VAL A 63 -0.27 11.62 0.76
CA VAL A 63 -1.30 12.50 1.33
C VAL A 63 -2.38 12.73 0.30
N TYR A 64 -3.64 12.73 0.71
CA TYR A 64 -4.79 12.93 -0.16
C TYR A 64 -5.69 14.05 0.36
N ASP A 65 -6.38 14.73 -0.56
CA ASP A 65 -7.48 15.63 -0.21
C ASP A 65 -8.80 14.87 0.02
N TYR A 66 -9.87 15.59 0.36
CA TYR A 66 -11.21 15.01 0.56
C TYR A 66 -11.82 14.37 -0.70
N ARG A 67 -11.30 14.67 -1.90
CA ARG A 67 -11.75 14.12 -3.19
C ARG A 67 -10.92 12.91 -3.62
N SER A 68 -10.05 12.42 -2.74
CA SER A 68 -9.15 11.30 -3.02
C SER A 68 -8.15 11.59 -4.12
N ARG A 69 -7.82 12.87 -4.34
CA ARG A 69 -6.69 13.27 -5.18
C ARG A 69 -5.45 13.33 -4.32
N ARG A 70 -4.31 12.86 -4.85
CA ARG A 70 -3.04 12.83 -4.14
C ARG A 70 -2.42 14.22 -4.12
N LEU A 71 -2.14 14.76 -2.94
CA LEU A 71 -1.46 16.05 -2.75
C LEU A 71 0.05 15.90 -2.71
N GLU A 72 0.51 14.79 -2.13
CA GLU A 72 1.93 14.49 -2.00
C GLU A 72 2.15 12.99 -2.10
N LYS A 73 3.29 12.61 -2.66
CA LYS A 73 3.80 11.25 -2.68
C LYS A 73 5.29 11.29 -2.36
N THR A 74 5.75 10.48 -1.43
CA THR A 74 7.17 10.12 -1.32
C THR A 74 7.32 8.66 -1.69
N GLU A 75 8.28 8.32 -2.54
CA GLU A 75 8.60 6.94 -2.89
C GLU A 75 10.12 6.78 -2.99
N ASN A 76 10.68 5.87 -2.21
CA ASN A 76 12.13 5.65 -2.09
C ASN A 76 12.92 6.95 -1.84
N GLY A 77 12.35 7.87 -1.05
CA GLY A 77 12.93 9.17 -0.73
C GLY A 77 12.61 10.29 -1.73
N ASP A 78 12.13 9.98 -2.92
CA ASP A 78 11.75 10.99 -3.92
C ASP A 78 10.34 11.52 -3.66
N THR A 79 10.23 12.83 -3.46
CA THR A 79 8.95 13.47 -3.14
C THR A 79 8.40 14.28 -4.32
N VAL A 80 7.13 14.06 -4.63
CA VAL A 80 6.37 14.81 -5.65
C VAL A 80 5.11 15.38 -5.00
N SER A 81 4.96 16.69 -5.11
CA SER A 81 3.74 17.41 -4.70
C SER A 81 2.88 17.77 -5.91
N TYR A 82 1.57 17.71 -5.76
CA TYR A 82 0.60 17.98 -6.80
C TYR A 82 -0.27 19.19 -6.42
N LEU A 83 -0.39 20.14 -7.35
CA LEU A 83 -1.33 21.26 -7.23
C LEU A 83 -2.44 21.07 -8.25
N TYR A 84 -3.69 21.10 -7.79
CA TYR A 84 -4.87 21.00 -8.64
C TYR A 84 -5.57 22.35 -8.74
N ASP A 85 -5.94 22.74 -9.96
CA ASP A 85 -6.54 24.04 -10.30
C ASP A 85 -8.03 24.18 -9.88
N GLY A 86 -8.42 23.47 -8.82
CA GLY A 86 -9.77 23.48 -8.25
C GLY A 86 -9.77 23.54 -6.71
N GLY A 87 -8.63 23.92 -6.11
CA GLY A 87 -8.44 24.03 -4.67
C GLY A 87 -8.33 22.69 -3.94
N VAL A 88 -7.71 22.71 -2.76
CA VAL A 88 -7.76 21.65 -1.75
C VAL A 88 -8.84 21.99 -0.75
N SER A 89 -10.12 21.75 -1.09
CA SER A 89 -11.19 21.85 -0.07
C SER A 89 -11.23 20.63 0.84
#